data_AF-A0A5M4ADJ7-F1
#
_entry.id   AF-A0A5M4ADJ7-F1
#
_cell.length_a   1.000
_cell.length_b   1.000
_cell.length_c   1.000
_cell.angle_alpha   90.00
_cell.angle_beta   90.00
_cell.angle_gamma   90.00
#
_symmetry.space_group_name_H-M   'P 1'
#
loop_
_entity.id
_entity.type
_entity.pdbx_description
1 polymer ?
#
loop_
_entity_poly.entity_id
_entity_poly.type
_entity_poly.pdbx_seq_one_letter_code
_entity_poly.pdbx_strand_id
1 'polypeptide(L)' 'MNWISYPANKPEKSGPYVVSISRPVENGDYTFSYKAYYSAETDRWFKYNPFSDEKDVLEEITFKINGWIQNLPAYLG' A
#
# COMPACT_ATOMS: atom_id res chain seq x y z
N MET A 1 5.57 -3.99 -14.61
CA MET A 1 4.72 -4.09 -13.39
C MET A 1 3.32 -3.69 -13.78
N ASN A 2 2.31 -4.49 -13.41
CA ASN A 2 0.92 -4.21 -13.75
C ASN A 2 0.20 -3.66 -12.53
N TRP A 3 0.00 -2.35 -12.49
CA TRP A 3 -0.77 -1.68 -11.44
C TRP A 3 -2.24 -2.09 -11.50
N ILE A 4 -2.78 -2.46 -10.35
CA ILE A 4 -4.18 -2.83 -10.17
C ILE A 4 -4.89 -1.65 -9.51
N SER A 5 -5.93 -1.12 -10.16
CA SER A 5 -6.66 0.07 -9.68
C SER A 5 -7.45 -0.20 -8.40
N TYR A 6 -7.28 0.65 -7.40
CA TYR A 6 -8.02 0.64 -6.15
C TYR A 6 -9.03 1.80 -6.12
N PRO A 7 -10.23 1.66 -5.52
CA PRO A 7 -10.77 0.48 -4.83
C PRO A 7 -11.49 -0.53 -5.72
N ALA A 8 -11.50 -0.34 -7.05
CA ALA A 8 -12.23 -1.21 -7.99
C ALA A 8 -11.76 -2.66 -7.95
N ASN A 9 -10.45 -2.88 -7.76
CA ASN A 9 -9.84 -4.19 -7.64
C ASN A 9 -8.95 -4.20 -6.40
N LYS A 10 -9.32 -4.98 -5.40
CA LYS A 10 -8.65 -5.02 -4.09
C LYS A 10 -7.80 -6.28 -3.97
N PRO A 11 -6.74 -6.29 -3.13
CA PRO A 11 -6.08 -7.53 -2.81
C PRO A 11 -7.03 -8.51 -2.10
N GLU A 12 -6.92 -9.79 -2.42
CA GLU A 12 -7.75 -10.83 -1.78
C GLU A 12 -7.24 -11.24 -0.40
N LYS A 13 -5.95 -11.01 -0.12
CA LYS A 13 -5.28 -11.47 1.10
C LYS A 13 -4.67 -10.29 1.83
N SER A 14 -4.70 -10.36 3.16
CA SER A 14 -3.93 -9.44 3.99
C SER A 14 -2.43 -9.66 3.72
N GLY A 15 -1.66 -8.57 3.70
CA GLY A 15 -0.23 -8.67 3.50
C GLY A 15 0.41 -7.40 2.95
N PRO A 16 1.74 -7.45 2.76
CA PRO A 16 2.48 -6.32 2.20
C PRO A 16 2.36 -6.24 0.67
N TYR A 17 2.07 -5.04 0.18
CA TYR A 17 2.02 -4.69 -1.25
C TYR A 17 2.74 -3.37 -1.49
N VAL A 18 3.11 -3.10 -2.74
CA VAL A 18 3.51 -1.74 -3.14
C VAL A 18 2.25 -1.00 -3.57
N VAL A 19 2.00 0.16 -2.98
CA VAL A 19 0.85 1.02 -3.26
C VAL A 19 1.28 2.33 -3.87
N SER A 20 0.44 2.88 -4.74
CA SER A 20 0.54 4.26 -5.23
C SER A 20 -0.42 5.13 -4.44
N ILE A 21 0.10 6.18 -3.82
CA ILE A 21 -0.65 7.12 -2.98
C ILE A 21 -0.56 8.52 -3.55
N SER A 22 -1.69 9.22 -3.64
CA SER A 22 -1.74 10.66 -3.87
C SER A 22 -2.06 11.40 -2.58
N ARG A 23 -1.22 12.39 -2.26
CA ARG A 23 -1.41 13.32 -1.15
C ARG A 23 -1.57 14.74 -1.71
N PRO A 24 -2.59 15.51 -1.28
CA PRO A 24 -2.70 16.91 -1.65
C PRO A 24 -1.56 17.72 -1.03
N VAL A 25 -0.99 18.60 -1.84
CA VAL A 25 0.04 19.60 -1.50
C VAL A 25 -0.40 20.96 -2.05
N GLU A 26 0.22 22.06 -1.62
CA GLU A 26 -0.22 23.43 -1.98
C GLU A 26 -0.42 23.66 -3.49
N ASN A 27 0.35 22.96 -4.34
CA ASN A 27 0.34 23.11 -5.80
C ASN A 27 -0.19 21.88 -6.57
N GLY A 28 -1.02 21.02 -5.94
CA GLY A 28 -1.64 19.87 -6.60
C GLY A 28 -1.52 18.59 -5.80
N ASP A 29 -1.40 17.45 -6.49
CA ASP A 29 -1.24 16.15 -5.83
C ASP A 29 0.19 15.63 -5.97
N TYR A 30 0.83 15.31 -4.85
CA TYR A 30 2.08 14.55 -4.85
C TYR A 30 1.77 13.06 -4.83
N THR A 31 2.19 12.35 -5.87
CA THR A 31 1.99 10.91 -6.00
C THR A 31 3.30 10.17 -5.79
N PHE A 32 3.32 9.21 -4.88
CA PHE A 32 4.49 8.38 -4.57
C PHE A 32 4.08 6.92 -4.41
N SER A 33 5.07 6.03 -4.49
CA SER A 33 4.86 4.59 -4.27
C SER A 33 5.72 4.10 -3.12
N TYR A 34 5.16 3.25 -2.26
CA TYR A 34 5.89 2.60 -1.18
C TYR A 34 5.20 1.31 -0.75
N LYS A 35 5.88 0.54 0.10
CA LYS A 35 5.35 -0.71 0.66
C LYS A 35 4.37 -0.38 1.79
N ALA A 36 3.16 -0.93 1.73
CA ALA A 36 2.10 -0.79 2.72
C ALA A 36 1.48 -2.17 3.03
N TYR A 37 0.85 -2.31 4.18
CA TYR A 37 0.12 -3.52 4.56
C TYR A 37 -1.37 -3.35 4.24
N TYR A 38 -1.96 -4.27 3.49
CA TYR A 38 -3.40 -4.37 3.32
C TYR A 38 -3.99 -5.34 4.33
N SER A 39 -5.09 -4.96 4.98
CA SER A 39 -5.90 -5.86 5.81
C SER A 39 -7.19 -6.22 5.07
N ALA A 40 -7.34 -7.49 4.70
CA ALA A 40 -8.57 -8.00 4.10
C ALA A 40 -9.74 -8.05 5.10
N GLU A 41 -9.45 -8.07 6.41
CA GLU A 41 -10.48 -8.07 7.47
C GLU A 41 -11.16 -6.71 7.61
N THR A 42 -10.37 -5.63 7.52
CA THR A 42 -10.87 -4.26 7.70
C THR A 42 -11.00 -3.48 6.40
N ASP A 43 -10.58 -4.06 5.27
CA ASP A 43 -10.57 -3.43 3.94
C ASP A 43 -9.79 -2.11 3.93
N ARG A 44 -8.66 -2.08 4.66
CA ARG A 44 -7.86 -0.87 4.92
C ARG A 44 -6.39 -1.08 4.68
N TRP A 45 -5.72 0.02 4.38
CA TRP A 45 -4.28 0.09 4.20
C TRP A 45 -3.62 0.68 5.44
N PHE A 46 -2.51 0.10 5.85
CA PHE A 46 -1.71 0.51 6.99
C PHE A 46 -0.27 0.74 6.55
N LYS A 47 0.45 1.63 7.23
CA LYS A 47 1.90 1.78 7.03
C LYS A 47 2.55 0.41 7.20
N TYR A 48 3.67 0.18 6.52
CA TYR A 48 4.45 -1.05 6.67
C TYR A 48 5.76 -0.72 7.35
N ASN A 49 6.06 -1.42 8.44
CA ASN A 49 7.34 -1.33 9.14
C ASN A 49 8.11 -2.63 8.87
N PRO A 50 9.23 -2.58 8.11
CA PRO A 50 10.01 -3.76 7.78
C PRO A 50 10.77 -4.37 8.98
N PHE A 51 10.83 -3.65 10.11
CA PHE A 51 11.55 -4.08 11.32
C PHE A 51 10.65 -4.56 12.46
N SER A 52 9.33 -4.50 12.26
CA SER A 52 8.35 -4.97 13.21
C SER A 52 7.75 -6.27 12.68
N ASP A 53 7.62 -7.28 13.56
CA ASP A 53 6.86 -8.47 13.24
C ASP A 53 5.44 -8.05 12.85
N GLU A 54 4.86 -8.71 11.85
CA GLU A 54 3.64 -8.34 11.10
C GLU A 54 2.36 -8.12 11.94
N LYS A 55 2.45 -8.14 13.28
CA LYS A 55 1.38 -8.01 14.26
C LYS A 55 1.25 -6.64 14.92
N ASP A 56 2.19 -5.72 14.72
CA ASP A 56 1.97 -4.36 15.24
C ASP A 56 0.93 -3.64 14.37
N VAL A 57 -0.12 -3.12 15.01
CA VAL A 57 -1.12 -2.29 14.35
C VAL A 57 -0.42 -0.99 13.94
N LEU A 58 -0.03 -0.92 12.67
CA LEU A 58 0.61 0.26 12.09
C LEU A 58 -0.44 1.32 11.78
N GLU A 59 -0.01 2.57 11.62
CA GLU A 59 -0.92 3.70 11.37
C GLU A 59 -1.71 3.49 10.07
N GLU A 60 -3.03 3.68 10.13
CA GLU A 60 -3.91 3.62 8.96
C GLU A 60 -3.55 4.72 7.95
N ILE A 61 -3.54 4.34 6.68
CA ILE A 61 -3.30 5.25 5.58
C ILE A 61 -4.64 5.85 5.15
N THR A 62 -4.81 7.13 5.41
CA THR A 62 -6.04 7.88 5.09
C THR A 62 -5.97 8.63 3.76
N PHE A 63 -4.81 8.60 3.09
CA PHE A 63 -4.62 9.23 1.79
C PHE A 63 -5.20 8.39 0.65
N LYS A 64 -5.39 9.02 -0.52
CA LYS A 64 -5.95 8.36 -1.69
C LYS A 64 -5.00 7.30 -2.22
N ILE A 65 -5.43 6.03 -2.18
CA ILE A 65 -4.76 4.91 -2.83
C ILE A 65 -5.26 4.83 -4.28
N ASN A 66 -4.36 4.98 -5.25
CA ASN A 66 -4.70 4.89 -6.67
C ASN A 66 -4.67 3.44 -7.17
N GLY A 67 -3.77 2.63 -6.61
CA GLY A 67 -3.59 1.25 -7.01
C GLY A 67 -2.47 0.54 -6.26
N TRP A 68 -2.32 -0.75 -6.54
CA TRP A 68 -1.37 -1.63 -5.88
C TRP A 68 -0.74 -2.62 -6.87
N ILE A 69 0.40 -3.20 -6.47
CA ILE A 69 1.02 -4.35 -7.14
C ILE A 69 1.44 -5.39 -6.11
N GLN A 70 1.31 -6.67 -6.47
CA GLN A 70 1.91 -7.76 -5.72
C GLN A 70 3.43 -7.63 -5.79
N ASN A 71 4.11 -7.74 -4.63
CA ASN A 71 5.51 -7.38 -4.41
C ASN A 71 6.43 -7.48 -5.63
N LEU A 72 7.31 -6.49 -5.77
CA LEU A 72 8.45 -6.53 -6.67
C LEU A 72 9.23 -7.84 -6.46
N PRO A 73 9.71 -8.53 -7.52
CA PRO A 73 10.62 -9.65 -7.33
C PRO A 73 11.80 -9.16 -6.49
N ALA A 74 12.00 -9.77 -5.32
CA ALA A 74 13.20 -9.56 -4.54
C ALA A 74 14.35 -10.14 -5.38
N TYR A 75 15.12 -9.27 -6.03
CA TYR A 75 16.40 -9.66 -6.58
C TYR A 75 17.31 -9.98 -5.40
N LEU A 76 17.45 -11.27 -5.09
CA LEU A 76 18.57 -11.77 -4.32
C LEU A 76 19.76 -11.75 -5.28
N GLY A 77 20.60 -10.71 -5.14
CA GLY A 77 21.89 -10.62 -5.82
C GLY A 77 22.92 -11.56 -5.20
#